data_AF-A0A820E6M1-F1
#
_entry.id   AF-A0A820E6M1-F1
#
_cell.length_a   1.000
_cell.length_b   1.000
_cell.length_c   1.000
_cell.angle_alpha   90.00
_cell.angle_beta   90.00
_cell.angle_gamma   90.00
#
_symmetry.space_group_name_H-M   'P 1'
#
loop_
_entity.id
_entity.type
_entity.pdbx_description
1 polymer ?
#
loop_
_entity_poly.entity_id
_entity_poly.type
_entity_poly.pdbx_seq_one_letter_code
_entity_poly.pdbx_strand_id
1 'polypeptide(L)'
;YFLNIALKANNYTLPNTRFALEFYIIQLGIEGTQFSSSRYIDDHYTPGIFNVWQIKSLNPIYSTSILWKPVVYQSVDRSVEKTTLMEIYDLKNNISLEKSIDQGIFNSFYVQPYVSAFNISLGRAKDGFFAKSNYTFIQFTAGLDI
;
A
#
# COMPACT_ATOMS: atom_id res chain seq x y z
N TYR A 1 3.65 -9.92 10.01
CA TYR A 1 2.99 -8.82 10.73
C TYR A 1 1.87 -8.24 9.88
N PHE A 2 0.76 -7.82 10.49
CA PHE A 2 -0.34 -7.15 9.79
C PHE A 2 -0.33 -5.65 10.12
N LEU A 3 -0.39 -4.81 9.08
CA LEU A 3 -0.59 -3.37 9.21
C LEU A 3 -2.00 -3.04 8.72
N ASN A 4 -2.83 -2.53 9.63
CA ASN A 4 -4.20 -2.14 9.32
C ASN A 4 -4.30 -0.62 9.36
N ILE A 5 -4.84 -0.02 8.29
CA ILE A 5 -5.07 1.43 8.22
C ILE A 5 -6.56 1.67 8.04
N ALA A 6 -7.13 2.47 8.94
CA ALA A 6 -8.53 2.86 8.91
C ALA A 6 -8.67 4.37 8.95
N LEU A 7 -9.40 4.93 7.98
CA LEU A 7 -9.87 6.31 8.00
C LEU A 7 -11.37 6.28 8.29
N LYS A 8 -11.81 7.04 9.30
CA LYS A 8 -13.21 7.15 9.68
C LYS A 8 -13.55 8.59 10.01
N ALA A 9 -14.68 9.06 9.49
CA ALA A 9 -15.26 10.34 9.84
C ALA A 9 -16.73 10.18 10.18
N ASN A 10 -17.27 11.06 11.04
CA ASN A 10 -18.70 11.02 11.38
C ASN A 10 -19.55 11.75 10.33
N ASN A 11 -19.02 12.83 9.73
CA ASN A 11 -19.71 13.60 8.70
C ASN A 11 -18.69 14.27 7.76
N TYR A 12 -18.22 13.52 6.76
CA TYR A 12 -17.33 14.04 5.73
C TYR A 12 -18.12 14.30 4.45
N THR A 13 -18.11 15.55 3.99
CA THR A 13 -19.04 16.01 2.92
C THR A 13 -18.32 16.56 1.69
N LEU A 14 -17.00 16.67 1.70
CA LEU A 14 -16.24 17.18 0.56
C LEU A 14 -16.29 16.16 -0.59
N PRO A 15 -16.99 16.48 -1.70
CA PRO A 15 -17.15 15.54 -2.79
C PRO A 15 -15.81 15.29 -3.48
N ASN A 16 -15.70 14.14 -4.12
CA ASN A 16 -14.54 13.78 -4.96
C ASN A 16 -13.18 13.72 -4.24
N THR A 17 -13.17 13.67 -2.89
CA THR A 17 -11.89 13.57 -2.18
C THR A 17 -11.36 12.15 -2.16
N ARG A 18 -10.18 12.00 -2.74
CA ARG A 18 -9.42 10.75 -2.78
C ARG A 18 -8.25 10.82 -1.81
N PHE A 19 -8.20 9.90 -0.87
CA PHE A 19 -7.05 9.75 0.02
C PHE A 19 -5.98 8.90 -0.66
N ALA A 20 -4.72 9.19 -0.31
CA ALA A 20 -3.57 8.43 -0.77
C ALA A 20 -2.59 8.22 0.38
N LEU A 21 -1.74 7.21 0.21
CA LEU A 21 -0.65 6.87 1.09
C LEU A 21 0.63 6.84 0.27
N GLU A 22 1.67 7.45 0.81
CA GLU A 22 3.04 7.33 0.32
C GLU A 22 3.80 6.40 1.25
N PHE A 23 4.50 5.44 0.67
CA PHE A 23 5.29 4.45 1.38
C PHE A 23 6.76 4.63 1.05
N TYR A 24 7.60 4.64 2.08
CA TYR A 24 9.05 4.60 1.97
C TYR A 24 9.55 3.25 2.48
N ILE A 25 10.32 2.55 1.65
CA ILE A 25 10.96 1.27 1.97
C ILE A 25 12.45 1.53 2.10
N ILE A 26 13.00 1.16 3.25
CA ILE A 26 14.38 1.45 3.63
C ILE A 26 15.10 0.13 3.77
N GLN A 27 16.21 -0.04 3.05
CA GLN A 27 16.96 -1.29 3.02
C GLN A 27 18.47 -1.04 3.06
N LEU A 28 19.19 -2.06 3.54
CA LEU A 28 20.64 -2.14 3.43
C LEU A 28 21.02 -2.81 2.11
N GLY A 29 21.95 -2.20 1.37
CA GLY A 29 22.42 -2.71 0.09
C GLY A 29 21.66 -2.18 -1.13
N ILE A 30 22.30 -2.29 -2.28
CA ILE A 30 21.91 -1.64 -3.55
C ILE A 30 20.97 -2.46 -4.43
N GLU A 31 20.56 -3.64 -3.97
CA GLU A 31 19.86 -4.63 -4.80
C GLU A 31 18.43 -4.20 -5.15
N GLY A 32 17.91 -3.17 -4.49
CA GLY A 32 16.64 -2.55 -4.80
C GLY A 32 15.42 -3.34 -4.34
N THR A 33 14.27 -2.83 -4.74
CA THR A 33 12.95 -3.39 -4.43
C THR A 33 12.19 -3.64 -5.74
N GLN A 34 11.41 -4.72 -5.79
CA GLN A 34 10.60 -5.08 -6.94
C GLN A 34 9.10 -5.13 -6.58
N PHE A 35 8.28 -4.59 -7.47
CA PHE A 35 6.84 -4.78 -7.45
C PHE A 35 6.44 -5.98 -8.33
N SER A 36 5.50 -6.78 -7.87
CA SER A 36 4.84 -7.82 -8.65
C SER A 36 3.36 -7.92 -8.30
N SER A 37 2.57 -8.43 -9.25
CA SER A 37 1.14 -8.70 -9.06
C SER A 37 0.88 -10.15 -9.43
N SER A 38 0.29 -10.90 -8.52
CA SER A 38 -0.16 -12.27 -8.75
C SER A 38 -1.68 -12.32 -8.76
N ARG A 39 -2.27 -13.14 -9.65
CA ARG A 39 -3.71 -13.37 -9.74
C ARG A 39 -3.99 -14.84 -9.47
N TYR A 40 -4.85 -15.13 -8.50
CA TYR A 40 -5.36 -16.49 -8.27
C TYR A 40 -6.68 -16.63 -9.06
N ILE A 41 -6.73 -17.44 -10.12
CA ILE A 41 -7.91 -17.68 -11.00
C ILE A 41 -8.91 -18.61 -10.24
N ASP A 42 -10.25 -18.53 -10.28
CA ASP A 42 -11.18 -18.67 -11.43
C ASP A 42 -12.62 -18.13 -11.13
N ASP A 43 -12.89 -16.85 -11.38
CA ASP A 43 -14.26 -16.31 -11.55
C ASP A 43 -14.18 -15.02 -12.39
N HIS A 44 -14.90 -14.99 -13.51
CA HIS A 44 -14.99 -13.86 -14.42
C HIS A 44 -15.72 -12.63 -13.84
N TYR A 45 -16.32 -12.72 -12.64
CA TYR A 45 -17.21 -11.70 -12.10
C TYR A 45 -16.67 -10.82 -10.96
N THR A 46 -15.51 -11.11 -10.33
CA THR A 46 -14.95 -10.24 -9.26
C THR A 46 -13.43 -9.99 -9.36
N PRO A 47 -12.95 -9.22 -10.37
CA PRO A 47 -11.53 -9.17 -10.75
C PRO A 47 -10.54 -8.67 -9.68
N GLY A 48 -10.96 -7.84 -8.71
CA GLY A 48 -10.05 -7.18 -7.76
C GLY A 48 -9.67 -7.98 -6.51
N ILE A 49 -10.52 -8.93 -6.10
CA ILE A 49 -10.39 -9.65 -4.81
C ILE A 49 -9.38 -10.80 -4.90
N PHE A 50 -9.13 -11.24 -6.13
CA PHE A 50 -8.25 -12.34 -6.48
C PHE A 50 -6.84 -11.92 -6.89
N ASN A 51 -6.57 -10.61 -6.91
CA ASN A 51 -5.22 -10.09 -7.10
C ASN A 51 -4.55 -9.90 -5.75
N VAL A 52 -3.29 -10.30 -5.66
CA VAL A 52 -2.39 -9.97 -4.56
C VAL A 52 -1.22 -9.19 -5.13
N TRP A 53 -1.08 -7.97 -4.65
CA TRP A 53 0.07 -7.11 -4.92
C TRP A 53 1.15 -7.40 -3.91
N GLN A 54 2.38 -7.45 -4.40
CA GLN A 54 3.56 -7.72 -3.61
C GLN A 54 4.65 -6.70 -3.94
N ILE A 55 5.26 -6.19 -2.89
CA ILE A 55 6.57 -5.57 -2.97
C ILE A 55 7.57 -6.44 -2.23
N LYS A 56 8.73 -6.72 -2.83
CA LYS A 56 9.77 -7.58 -2.26
C LYS A 56 11.14 -6.93 -2.37
N SER A 57 11.94 -7.01 -1.31
CA SER A 57 13.37 -6.65 -1.37
C SER A 57 14.15 -7.71 -2.14
N LEU A 58 15.06 -7.29 -3.02
CA LEU A 58 15.83 -8.20 -3.88
C LEU A 58 17.08 -8.79 -3.22
N ASN A 59 17.16 -8.76 -1.89
CA ASN A 59 18.32 -9.28 -1.17
C ASN A 59 18.39 -10.81 -1.21
N PRO A 60 19.53 -11.41 -1.60
CA PRO A 60 19.67 -12.84 -1.85
C PRO A 60 19.80 -13.67 -0.57
N ILE A 61 20.09 -13.02 0.56
CA ILE A 61 20.29 -13.69 1.85
C ILE A 61 19.00 -13.64 2.69
N TYR A 62 18.35 -12.48 2.73
CA TYR A 62 17.09 -12.30 3.46
C TYR A 62 16.16 -11.46 2.63
N SER A 63 14.94 -11.93 2.36
CA SER A 63 13.98 -11.16 1.59
C SER A 63 12.81 -10.73 2.45
N THR A 64 12.51 -9.44 2.46
CA THR A 64 11.31 -8.90 3.09
C THR A 64 10.25 -8.68 2.02
N SER A 65 8.99 -8.89 2.39
CA SER A 65 7.88 -8.65 1.48
C SER A 65 6.72 -7.95 2.16
N ILE A 66 6.03 -7.11 1.39
CA ILE A 66 4.76 -6.49 1.74
C ILE A 66 3.73 -7.00 0.73
N LEU A 67 2.67 -7.61 1.23
CA LEU A 67 1.60 -8.24 0.47
C LEU A 67 0.28 -7.57 0.82
N TRP A 68 -0.54 -7.23 -0.17
CA TRP A 68 -1.88 -6.72 0.06
C TRP A 68 -2.80 -7.00 -1.13
N LYS A 69 -4.11 -6.90 -0.88
CA LYS A 69 -5.11 -6.94 -1.95
C LYS A 69 -5.40 -5.53 -2.44
N PRO A 70 -5.65 -5.31 -3.75
CA PRO A 70 -5.98 -4.00 -4.28
C PRO A 70 -7.44 -3.61 -3.98
N VAL A 71 -7.89 -3.83 -2.75
CA VAL A 71 -9.26 -3.68 -2.28
C VAL A 71 -9.30 -2.73 -1.09
N VAL A 72 -10.27 -1.82 -1.12
CA VAL A 72 -10.55 -0.86 -0.08
C VAL A 72 -11.94 -1.14 0.47
N TYR A 73 -12.02 -1.47 1.76
CA TYR A 73 -13.30 -1.72 2.41
C TYR A 73 -13.94 -0.40 2.83
N GLN A 74 -15.17 -0.17 2.39
CA GLN A 74 -15.92 1.06 2.64
C GLN A 74 -16.92 0.90 3.82
N SER A 75 -16.77 -0.16 4.61
CA SER A 75 -17.66 -0.44 5.73
C SER A 75 -16.95 -1.19 6.87
N VAL A 76 -17.48 -1.05 8.08
CA VAL A 76 -16.91 -1.67 9.28
C VAL A 76 -17.06 -3.20 9.25
N ASP A 77 -18.13 -3.71 8.64
CA ASP A 77 -18.36 -5.15 8.41
C ASP A 77 -17.40 -5.76 7.38
N ARG A 78 -16.66 -4.91 6.63
CA ARG A 78 -15.68 -5.33 5.61
C ARG A 78 -16.27 -6.32 4.60
N SER A 79 -17.55 -6.16 4.28
CA SER A 79 -18.24 -6.96 3.27
C SER A 79 -17.69 -6.66 1.89
N VAL A 80 -17.59 -7.71 1.06
CA VAL A 80 -17.12 -7.63 -0.33
C VAL A 80 -17.96 -6.68 -1.17
N GLU A 81 -19.27 -6.66 -0.94
CA GLU A 81 -20.23 -5.80 -1.65
C GLU A 81 -19.98 -4.30 -1.40
N LYS A 82 -19.37 -3.97 -0.26
CA LYS A 82 -19.03 -2.61 0.14
C LYS A 82 -17.52 -2.38 0.00
N THR A 83 -16.97 -2.79 -1.14
CA THR A 83 -15.58 -2.54 -1.49
C THR A 83 -15.45 -1.64 -2.72
N THR A 84 -14.35 -0.92 -2.77
CA THR A 84 -13.83 -0.31 -3.98
C THR A 84 -12.39 -0.79 -4.20
N LEU A 85 -11.77 -0.35 -5.28
CA LEU A 85 -10.42 -0.70 -5.64
C LEU A 85 -9.46 0.44 -5.31
N MET A 86 -8.17 0.13 -5.22
CA MET A 86 -7.10 1.11 -5.11
C MET A 86 -6.28 1.16 -6.40
N GLU A 87 -5.54 2.25 -6.57
CA GLU A 87 -4.54 2.39 -7.64
C GLU A 87 -3.15 2.49 -7.00
N ILE A 88 -2.21 1.71 -7.53
CA ILE A 88 -0.78 1.83 -7.21
C ILE A 88 -0.10 2.67 -8.29
N TYR A 89 0.85 3.49 -7.87
CA TYR A 89 1.72 4.26 -8.76
C TYR A 89 3.12 3.65 -8.81
N ASP A 90 3.90 4.05 -9.81
CA ASP A 90 5.21 3.47 -10.08
C ASP A 90 6.12 3.43 -8.85
N LEU A 91 6.72 2.26 -8.62
CA LEU A 91 7.78 2.08 -7.64
C LEU A 91 9.04 2.78 -8.12
N LYS A 92 9.49 3.78 -7.37
CA LYS A 92 10.75 4.47 -7.59
C LYS A 92 11.81 3.90 -6.66
N ASN A 93 12.95 3.58 -7.26
CA ASN A 93 14.13 3.00 -6.61
C ASN A 93 15.22 4.07 -6.52
N ASN A 94 16.12 3.99 -5.53
CA ASN A 94 17.22 4.95 -5.35
C ASN A 94 16.76 6.41 -5.20
N ILE A 95 15.70 6.65 -4.44
CA ILE A 95 15.25 8.04 -4.23
C ILE A 95 16.07 8.70 -3.10
N SER A 96 16.36 9.99 -3.26
CA SER A 96 16.86 10.82 -2.16
C SER A 96 15.69 11.25 -1.29
N LEU A 97 15.82 11.10 0.02
CA LEU A 97 14.83 11.58 0.96
C LEU A 97 14.95 13.09 1.17
N GLU A 98 13.81 13.76 1.31
CA GLU A 98 13.82 15.14 1.78
C GLU A 98 14.35 15.21 3.22
N LYS A 99 14.96 16.36 3.56
CA LYS A 99 15.69 16.58 4.81
C LYS A 99 14.89 16.29 6.10
N SER A 100 13.55 16.36 6.03
CA SER A 100 12.63 16.05 7.14
C SER A 100 12.48 14.55 7.38
N ILE A 101 12.40 13.75 6.31
CA ILE A 101 12.39 12.29 6.40
C ILE A 101 13.79 11.82 6.81
N ASP A 102 14.84 12.50 6.36
CA ASP A 102 16.25 12.28 6.74
C ASP A 102 16.56 12.59 8.23
N GLN A 103 15.57 12.95 9.06
CA GLN A 103 15.71 13.01 10.51
C GLN A 103 14.97 11.86 11.23
N GLY A 104 14.41 10.92 10.47
CA GLY A 104 13.67 9.78 11.01
C GLY A 104 14.56 8.78 11.74
N ILE A 105 13.92 7.93 12.57
CA ILE A 105 14.61 6.93 13.40
C ILE A 105 15.50 5.98 12.59
N PHE A 106 15.20 5.75 11.31
CA PHE A 106 15.99 4.87 10.45
C PHE A 106 17.43 5.37 10.26
N ASN A 107 17.69 6.67 10.32
CA ASN A 107 19.05 7.20 10.25
C ASN A 107 19.89 6.93 11.50
N SER A 108 19.26 6.53 12.62
CA SER A 108 19.99 5.99 13.77
C SER A 108 20.43 4.54 13.56
N PHE A 109 19.78 3.81 12.64
CA PHE A 109 20.05 2.40 12.37
C PHE A 109 20.85 2.15 11.08
N TYR A 110 20.78 3.09 10.13
CA TYR A 110 21.35 2.91 8.79
C TYR A 110 22.21 4.12 8.40
N VAL A 111 23.44 3.84 7.97
CA VAL A 111 24.31 4.83 7.33
C VAL A 111 24.14 4.69 5.82
N GLN A 112 23.63 5.73 5.17
CA GLN A 112 23.36 5.75 3.71
C GLN A 112 22.41 4.62 3.25
N PRO A 113 21.16 4.58 3.76
CA PRO A 113 20.22 3.56 3.34
C PRO A 113 19.85 3.70 1.86
N TYR A 114 19.54 2.58 1.24
CA TYR A 114 18.86 2.57 -0.04
C TYR A 114 17.37 2.75 0.21
N VAL A 115 16.74 3.67 -0.54
CA VAL A 115 15.34 4.02 -0.34
C VAL A 115 14.55 3.83 -1.64
N SER A 116 13.43 3.13 -1.52
CA SER A 116 12.40 3.05 -2.55
C SER A 116 11.12 3.68 -2.06
N ALA A 117 10.32 4.25 -2.96
CA ALA A 117 9.00 4.75 -2.63
C ALA A 117 7.96 4.44 -3.70
N PHE A 118 6.72 4.33 -3.25
CA PHE A 118 5.57 4.17 -4.10
C PHE A 118 4.33 4.75 -3.41
N ASN A 119 3.34 5.09 -4.22
CA ASN A 119 2.09 5.65 -3.73
C ASN A 119 0.94 4.69 -3.99
N ILE A 120 -0.08 4.76 -3.14
CA ILE A 120 -1.37 4.12 -3.35
C ILE A 120 -2.46 5.15 -3.13
N SER A 121 -3.44 5.21 -4.02
CA SER A 121 -4.66 6.01 -3.83
C SER A 121 -5.90 5.12 -3.67
N LEU A 122 -6.82 5.56 -2.81
CA LEU A 122 -7.94 4.75 -2.32
C LEU A 122 -9.23 5.14 -3.06
N GLY A 123 -9.88 4.16 -3.69
CA GLY A 123 -11.03 4.38 -4.57
C GLY A 123 -10.64 4.52 -6.04
N ARG A 124 -11.63 4.52 -6.94
CA ARG A 124 -11.49 4.72 -8.39
C ARG A 124 -12.31 5.91 -8.85
N ALA A 125 -11.93 6.49 -9.99
CA ALA A 125 -12.69 7.58 -10.59
C ALA A 125 -14.20 7.24 -10.67
N LYS A 126 -15.04 8.16 -10.19
CA LYS A 126 -16.51 8.08 -10.18
C LYS A 126 -17.13 7.09 -9.18
N ASP A 127 -16.39 6.56 -8.20
CA ASP A 127 -16.94 5.66 -7.18
C ASP A 127 -17.53 6.37 -5.94
N GLY A 128 -17.46 7.72 -5.90
CA GLY A 128 -17.87 8.56 -4.76
C GLY A 128 -16.81 8.74 -3.68
N PHE A 129 -15.66 8.07 -3.82
CA PHE A 129 -14.50 8.06 -2.94
C PHE A 129 -14.86 7.97 -1.45
N PHE A 130 -14.12 8.66 -0.58
CA PHE A 130 -14.30 8.56 0.86
C PHE A 130 -15.64 9.13 1.35
N ALA A 131 -16.13 10.20 0.70
CA ALA A 131 -17.38 10.85 1.08
C ALA A 131 -18.62 9.94 0.94
N LYS A 132 -18.54 8.90 0.11
CA LYS A 132 -19.64 7.93 -0.06
C LYS A 132 -19.92 7.11 1.20
N SER A 133 -18.89 6.79 1.98
CA SER A 133 -18.99 5.90 3.15
C SER A 133 -18.53 6.52 4.45
N ASN A 134 -17.75 7.61 4.40
CA ASN A 134 -17.01 8.17 5.52
C ASN A 134 -16.13 7.14 6.26
N TYR A 135 -15.79 6.05 5.57
CA TYR A 135 -15.03 4.94 6.10
C TYR A 135 -14.21 4.28 5.00
N THR A 136 -12.94 4.07 5.30
CA THR A 136 -12.01 3.29 4.47
C THR A 136 -11.16 2.42 5.38
N PHE A 137 -11.02 1.16 5.02
CA PHE A 137 -10.10 0.22 5.65
C PHE A 137 -9.28 -0.52 4.60
N ILE A 138 -7.98 -0.64 4.85
CA ILE A 138 -7.02 -1.42 4.07
C ILE A 138 -6.10 -2.19 5.01
N GLN A 139 -5.57 -3.30 4.51
CA GLN A 139 -4.68 -4.18 5.26
C GLN A 139 -3.48 -4.57 4.40
N PHE A 140 -2.30 -4.50 5.01
CA PHE A 140 -1.05 -5.01 4.47
C PHE A 140 -0.52 -6.12 5.36
N THR A 141 0.19 -7.06 4.76
CA THR A 141 0.92 -8.12 5.45
C THR A 141 2.40 -7.93 5.15
N ALA A 142 3.20 -7.68 6.16
CA ALA A 142 4.66 -7.62 6.05
C ALA A 142 5.28 -8.92 6.56
N GLY A 143 6.21 -9.50 5.81
CA GLY A 143 6.90 -10.73 6.12
C GLY A 143 8.42 -10.59 5.97
N LEU A 144 9.14 -11.38 6.76
CA LEU A 144 10.55 -11.67 6.55
C LEU A 144 10.62 -13.12 6.10
N ASP A 145 11.08 -13.33 4.87
CA ASP A 145 11.40 -14.62 4.30
C ASP A 145 12.90 -14.87 4.54
N ILE A 146 13.19 -15.90 5.34
CA ILE A 146 14.52 -16.33 5.78
C ILE A 146 14.89 -17.61 5.03
#